data_AF-A0A8T4PGD8-F1
#
_entry.id   AF-A0A8T4PGD8-F1
#
_cell.length_a   1.000
_cell.length_b   1.000
_cell.length_c   1.000
_cell.angle_alpha   90.00
_cell.angle_beta   90.00
_cell.angle_gamma   90.00
#
_symmetry.space_group_name_H-M   'P 1'
#
loop_
_entity.id
_entity.type
_entity.pdbx_description
1 polymer ?
#
loop_
_entity_poly.entity_id
_entity_poly.type
_entity_poly.pdbx_seq_one_letter_code
_entity_poly.pdbx_strand_id
1 'polypeptide(L)'
;MATELISLGVLFLCAIIGGVIATRFKQPAVFGMLLVGAVIGPNLLNLVQDAGMISMMADFGAILILFIIGLEFDISKLMKIGARSILIGLLKFAIVLFFGYETALLLGFGAKVALFTGVILSFSSTIVVVKVLEQKEMFSRKEVPLLIAVLIIEDIIAVIALTFFSAVKDPGTSVISTFEHIIFSLAILIFAYFVTIKILKHGVNLILKNSSDESVLIFLSLGIGSLFSYFAFSLGLTPSAGAFLAGSLIASLQNAKEYGKAIQPYALIFSSLFFISMGTMVDFRVIELNLALIAALMFTVLISRFIAIGFLTMLLANFRNEQPFFSSIAMMSVGEFSLLVAKESEKFSLGIDLVTITASIIFISAVLMSIGINYSESISNSMNSRVPLKTKLKLERLSNYMRKFFDQTEIENFFTKKLRADSKMAFMLAALAMFVFFTLRRVSALVRLNFHPFVLYAFYAASAMLMVYLLKITWNRIREIHHTLSVILTNVDSSRNIKKCTRILNSLLMALLLLFSAMLFPFAMFSFNFSGWMNAVPFALMLAAFYYIKKLVALIDGHSGYSEGYGAGISTAKF
;
A
#
# COMPACT_ATOMS: atom_id res chain seq x y z
N MET A 1 -24.28 -25.25 -18.94
CA MET A 1 -25.20 -24.15 -19.32
C MET A 1 -26.46 -24.04 -18.44
N ALA A 2 -27.45 -24.96 -18.48
CA ALA A 2 -28.70 -24.75 -17.71
C ALA A 2 -28.48 -24.64 -16.17
N THR A 3 -27.61 -25.48 -15.62
CA THR A 3 -27.21 -25.47 -14.20
C THR A 3 -26.38 -24.24 -13.82
N GLU A 4 -25.50 -23.78 -14.70
CA GLU A 4 -24.73 -22.54 -14.54
C GLU A 4 -25.66 -21.32 -14.52
N LEU A 5 -26.67 -21.26 -15.41
CA LEU A 5 -27.66 -20.17 -15.42
C LEU A 5 -28.49 -20.12 -14.14
N ILE A 6 -28.92 -21.29 -13.63
CA ILE A 6 -29.63 -21.36 -12.35
C ILE A 6 -28.72 -20.88 -11.22
N SER A 7 -27.47 -21.35 -11.18
CA SER A 7 -26.48 -20.94 -10.18
C SER A 7 -26.24 -19.42 -10.21
N LEU A 8 -26.13 -18.84 -11.40
CA LEU A 8 -25.97 -17.40 -11.59
C LEU A 8 -27.21 -16.62 -11.14
N GLY A 9 -28.41 -17.10 -11.49
CA GLY A 9 -29.66 -16.51 -11.02
C GLY A 9 -29.79 -16.53 -9.49
N VAL A 10 -29.42 -17.65 -8.86
CA VAL A 10 -29.36 -17.78 -7.40
C VAL A 10 -28.38 -16.78 -6.81
N LEU A 11 -27.17 -16.67 -7.37
CA LEU A 11 -26.18 -15.69 -6.91
C LEU A 11 -26.72 -14.26 -6.95
N PHE A 12 -27.36 -13.83 -8.04
CA PHE A 12 -27.90 -12.47 -8.13
C PHE A 12 -29.04 -12.21 -7.14
N LEU A 13 -29.99 -13.13 -6.99
CA LEU A 13 -31.08 -12.99 -6.02
C LEU A 13 -30.54 -12.96 -4.58
N CYS A 14 -29.57 -13.82 -4.29
CA CYS A 14 -28.93 -13.87 -2.98
C CYS A 14 -28.08 -12.62 -2.70
N ALA A 15 -27.41 -12.06 -3.70
CA ALA A 15 -26.68 -10.80 -3.57
C ALA A 15 -27.62 -9.64 -3.20
N ILE A 16 -28.83 -9.60 -3.76
CA ILE A 16 -29.86 -8.61 -3.37
C ILE A 16 -30.25 -8.80 -1.90
N ILE A 17 -30.55 -10.03 -1.48
CA ILE A 17 -30.92 -10.33 -0.10
C ILE A 17 -29.81 -9.89 0.85
N GLY A 18 -28.56 -10.27 0.57
CA GLY A 18 -27.40 -9.89 1.36
C GLY A 18 -27.20 -8.39 1.43
N GLY A 19 -27.27 -7.69 0.29
CA GLY A 19 -27.16 -6.24 0.23
C GLY A 19 -28.24 -5.52 1.04
N VAL A 20 -29.50 -5.99 0.96
CA VAL A 20 -30.61 -5.43 1.76
C VAL A 20 -30.38 -5.66 3.26
N ILE A 21 -29.94 -6.85 3.65
CA ILE A 21 -29.63 -7.16 5.06
C ILE A 21 -28.52 -6.23 5.56
N ALA A 22 -27.39 -6.14 4.85
CA ALA A 22 -26.27 -5.30 5.26
C ALA A 22 -26.65 -3.82 5.37
N THR A 23 -27.37 -3.29 4.38
CA THR A 23 -27.80 -1.88 4.39
C THR A 23 -28.79 -1.58 5.52
N ARG A 24 -29.67 -2.53 5.91
CA ARG A 24 -30.51 -2.40 7.11
C ARG A 24 -29.68 -2.29 8.39
N PHE A 25 -28.57 -3.02 8.49
CA PHE A 25 -27.62 -2.91 9.59
C PHE A 25 -26.63 -1.75 9.46
N LYS A 26 -26.84 -0.82 8.51
CA LYS A 26 -25.94 0.32 8.23
C LYS A 26 -24.52 -0.15 7.91
N GLN A 27 -24.41 -1.25 7.17
CA GLN A 27 -23.15 -1.78 6.62
C GLN A 27 -23.16 -1.64 5.09
N PRO A 28 -21.99 -1.55 4.45
CA PRO A 28 -21.90 -1.60 2.99
C PRO A 28 -22.46 -2.91 2.42
N ALA A 29 -23.15 -2.83 1.28
CA ALA A 29 -23.86 -3.98 0.69
C ALA A 29 -22.94 -5.19 0.40
N VAL A 30 -21.69 -4.93 0.00
CA VAL A 30 -20.68 -5.95 -0.32
C VAL A 30 -20.41 -6.94 0.83
N PHE A 31 -20.52 -6.53 2.09
CA PHE A 31 -20.35 -7.44 3.24
C PHE A 31 -21.53 -8.38 3.41
N GLY A 32 -22.73 -7.89 3.12
CA GLY A 32 -23.93 -8.73 3.10
C GLY A 32 -23.86 -9.76 1.98
N MET A 33 -23.30 -9.39 0.83
CA MET A 33 -23.07 -10.32 -0.28
C MET A 33 -22.04 -11.39 0.10
N LEU A 34 -20.96 -11.02 0.79
CA LEU A 34 -19.96 -11.97 1.31
C LEU A 34 -20.58 -12.93 2.34
N LEU A 35 -21.39 -12.43 3.28
CA LEU A 35 -22.10 -13.27 4.25
C LEU A 35 -23.06 -14.25 3.58
N VAL A 36 -23.89 -13.75 2.67
CA VAL A 36 -24.86 -14.61 1.98
C VAL A 36 -24.12 -15.62 1.09
N GLY A 37 -23.02 -15.22 0.46
CA GLY A 37 -22.11 -16.12 -0.24
C GLY A 37 -21.67 -17.30 0.64
N ALA A 38 -21.22 -17.03 1.87
CA ALA A 38 -20.84 -18.07 2.82
C ALA A 38 -22.01 -19.03 3.12
N VAL A 39 -23.23 -18.50 3.24
CA VAL A 39 -24.42 -19.31 3.51
C VAL A 39 -24.81 -20.19 2.32
N ILE A 40 -24.81 -19.65 1.09
CA ILE A 40 -25.25 -20.39 -0.10
C ILE A 40 -24.16 -21.29 -0.71
N GLY A 41 -22.91 -21.10 -0.28
CA GLY A 41 -21.76 -21.83 -0.76
C GLY A 41 -21.78 -23.33 -0.42
N PRO A 42 -20.85 -24.11 -1.01
CA PRO A 42 -20.75 -25.55 -0.83
C PRO A 42 -20.59 -26.00 0.62
N ASN A 43 -20.02 -25.15 1.47
CA ASN A 43 -19.71 -25.49 2.87
C ASN A 43 -20.92 -25.40 3.82
N LEU A 44 -22.09 -24.91 3.36
CA LEU A 44 -23.29 -24.81 4.20
C LEU A 44 -24.57 -25.28 3.49
N LEU A 45 -25.22 -24.44 2.67
CA LEU A 45 -26.46 -24.83 1.97
C LEU A 45 -26.19 -25.56 0.65
N ASN A 46 -24.97 -25.46 0.11
CA ASN A 46 -24.56 -26.13 -1.11
C ASN A 46 -25.46 -25.85 -2.33
N LEU A 47 -25.96 -24.61 -2.43
CA LEU A 47 -26.84 -24.15 -3.51
C LEU A 47 -26.07 -23.78 -4.77
N VAL A 48 -24.81 -23.33 -4.62
CA VAL A 48 -23.91 -23.01 -5.73
C VAL A 48 -22.68 -23.89 -5.60
N GLN A 49 -22.49 -24.81 -6.56
CA GLN A 49 -21.47 -25.86 -6.48
C GLN A 49 -20.38 -25.76 -7.55
N ASP A 50 -20.63 -24.96 -8.59
CA ASP A 50 -19.72 -24.85 -9.72
C ASP A 50 -18.49 -24.01 -9.37
N ALA A 51 -17.43 -24.70 -8.93
CA ALA A 51 -16.15 -24.10 -8.58
C ALA A 51 -15.51 -23.31 -9.75
N GLY A 52 -15.73 -23.76 -10.99
CA GLY A 52 -15.21 -23.07 -12.18
C GLY A 52 -15.89 -21.73 -12.40
N MET A 53 -17.23 -21.72 -12.31
CA MET A 53 -18.02 -20.49 -12.38
C MET A 53 -17.68 -19.53 -11.23
N ILE A 54 -17.62 -20.02 -9.99
CA ILE A 54 -17.26 -19.23 -8.80
C ILE A 54 -15.88 -18.57 -8.98
N SER A 55 -14.87 -19.35 -9.39
CA SER A 55 -13.52 -18.82 -9.59
C SER A 55 -13.50 -17.77 -10.69
N MET A 56 -14.15 -18.03 -11.82
CA MET A 56 -14.23 -17.08 -12.93
C MET A 56 -14.89 -15.78 -12.50
N MET A 57 -16.02 -15.82 -11.79
CA MET A 57 -16.71 -14.63 -11.29
C MET A 57 -15.85 -13.85 -10.30
N ALA A 58 -15.13 -14.54 -9.40
CA ALA A 58 -14.19 -13.91 -8.49
C ALA A 58 -13.03 -13.23 -9.24
N ASP A 59 -12.46 -13.86 -10.26
CA ASP A 59 -11.35 -13.28 -11.03
C ASP A 59 -11.78 -12.06 -11.84
N PHE A 60 -12.92 -12.13 -12.55
CA PHE A 60 -13.46 -10.99 -13.28
C PHE A 60 -13.85 -9.83 -12.36
N GLY A 61 -14.45 -10.14 -11.21
CA GLY A 61 -14.79 -9.14 -10.22
C GLY A 61 -13.55 -8.46 -9.61
N ALA A 62 -12.50 -9.23 -9.31
CA ALA A 62 -11.21 -8.71 -8.86
C ALA A 62 -10.57 -7.76 -9.89
N ILE A 63 -10.59 -8.14 -11.18
CA ILE A 63 -10.11 -7.31 -12.29
C ILE A 63 -10.85 -5.98 -12.33
N LEU A 64 -12.19 -6.00 -12.27
CA LEU A 64 -12.97 -4.77 -12.38
C LEU A 64 -12.92 -3.89 -11.13
N ILE A 65 -12.79 -4.47 -9.93
CA ILE A 65 -12.50 -3.71 -8.72
C ILE A 65 -11.19 -2.93 -8.90
N LEU A 66 -10.10 -3.61 -9.27
CA LEU A 66 -8.82 -2.93 -9.44
C LEU A 66 -8.82 -1.95 -10.61
N PHE A 67 -9.62 -2.20 -11.65
CA PHE A 67 -9.80 -1.26 -12.75
C PHE A 67 -10.50 0.04 -12.32
N ILE A 68 -11.60 -0.03 -11.56
CA ILE A 68 -12.26 1.18 -11.01
C ILE A 68 -11.32 1.94 -10.11
N ILE A 69 -10.61 1.22 -9.26
CA ILE A 69 -9.64 1.84 -8.37
C ILE A 69 -8.59 2.57 -9.22
N GLY A 70 -8.06 1.93 -10.26
CA GLY A 70 -7.21 2.57 -11.26
C GLY A 70 -7.82 3.82 -11.89
N LEU A 71 -9.12 3.84 -12.18
CA LEU A 71 -9.83 5.02 -12.71
C LEU A 71 -9.91 6.17 -11.72
N GLU A 72 -10.04 5.87 -10.42
CA GLU A 72 -10.02 6.87 -9.36
C GLU A 72 -8.62 7.47 -9.18
N PHE A 73 -7.58 6.70 -9.51
CA PHE A 73 -6.18 7.12 -9.51
C PHE A 73 -5.82 8.03 -10.69
N ASP A 74 -6.01 9.32 -10.47
CA ASP A 74 -5.40 10.37 -11.27
C ASP A 74 -4.02 10.72 -10.68
N ILE A 75 -2.94 10.46 -11.44
CA ILE A 75 -1.56 10.80 -11.09
C ILE A 75 -1.41 12.28 -10.69
N SER A 76 -2.21 13.17 -11.28
CA SER A 76 -2.20 14.59 -10.92
C SER A 76 -2.84 14.87 -9.55
N LYS A 77 -3.81 14.04 -9.12
CA LYS A 77 -4.37 14.07 -7.76
C LYS A 77 -3.40 13.46 -6.74
N LEU A 78 -2.67 12.41 -7.11
CA LEU A 78 -1.61 11.84 -6.26
C LEU A 78 -0.54 12.89 -5.90
N MET A 79 -0.17 13.76 -6.83
CA MET A 79 0.76 14.86 -6.56
C MET A 79 0.21 15.92 -5.58
N LYS A 80 -1.11 15.95 -5.36
CA LYS A 80 -1.78 16.83 -4.39
C LYS A 80 -1.95 16.17 -3.02
N ILE A 81 -1.66 14.87 -2.90
CA ILE A 81 -1.64 14.19 -1.61
C ILE A 81 -0.48 14.77 -0.79
N GLY A 82 -0.80 15.29 0.39
CA GLY A 82 0.20 15.89 1.29
C GLY A 82 1.26 14.85 1.69
N ALA A 83 2.52 15.29 1.82
CA ALA A 83 3.63 14.41 2.21
C ALA A 83 3.37 13.72 3.55
N ARG A 84 2.56 14.36 4.42
CA ARG A 84 2.08 13.79 5.68
C ARG A 84 1.26 12.52 5.47
N SER A 85 0.31 12.50 4.54
CA SER A 85 -0.55 11.33 4.30
C SER A 85 0.25 10.15 3.76
N ILE A 86 1.20 10.41 2.85
CA ILE A 86 2.10 9.37 2.32
C ILE A 86 2.91 8.73 3.44
N LEU A 87 3.51 9.57 4.29
CA LEU A 87 4.30 9.08 5.43
C LEU A 87 3.43 8.28 6.39
N ILE A 88 2.25 8.79 6.78
CA ILE A 88 1.35 8.08 7.69
C ILE A 88 0.92 6.73 7.09
N GLY A 89 0.56 6.67 5.81
CA GLY A 89 0.17 5.41 5.15
C GLY A 89 1.28 4.37 5.10
N LEU A 90 2.49 4.77 4.69
CA LEU A 90 3.66 3.87 4.67
C LEU A 90 4.00 3.36 6.07
N LEU A 91 4.06 4.26 7.05
CA LEU A 91 4.39 3.90 8.43
C LEU A 91 3.32 3.02 9.06
N LYS A 92 2.04 3.31 8.80
CA LYS A 92 0.97 2.47 9.32
C LYS A 92 0.97 1.08 8.69
N PHE A 93 1.15 0.97 7.37
CA PHE A 93 1.30 -0.33 6.72
C PHE A 93 2.47 -1.12 7.35
N ALA A 94 3.62 -0.48 7.51
CA ALA A 94 4.80 -1.10 8.14
C ALA A 94 4.52 -1.66 9.53
N ILE A 95 3.90 -0.84 10.39
CA ILE A 95 3.63 -1.19 11.79
C ILE A 95 2.63 -2.33 11.86
N VAL A 96 1.51 -2.25 11.13
CA VAL A 96 0.49 -3.30 11.16
C VAL A 96 1.02 -4.61 10.56
N LEU A 97 1.85 -4.53 9.52
CA LEU A 97 2.48 -5.69 8.91
C LEU A 97 3.39 -6.39 9.90
N PHE A 98 4.24 -5.62 10.60
CA PHE A 98 5.12 -6.14 11.64
C PHE A 98 4.33 -6.85 12.74
N PHE A 99 3.30 -6.20 13.30
CA PHE A 99 2.47 -6.83 14.34
C PHE A 99 1.76 -8.09 13.86
N GLY A 100 1.16 -8.07 12.66
CA GLY A 100 0.50 -9.26 12.11
C GLY A 100 1.46 -10.40 11.81
N TYR A 101 2.66 -10.09 11.33
CA TYR A 101 3.74 -11.07 11.11
C TYR A 101 4.19 -11.71 12.41
N GLU A 102 4.51 -10.91 13.42
CA GLU A 102 4.97 -11.40 14.72
C GLU A 102 3.87 -12.20 15.44
N THR A 103 2.62 -11.74 15.42
CA THR A 103 1.50 -12.50 16.00
C THR A 103 1.38 -13.88 15.36
N ALA A 104 1.47 -13.97 14.03
CA ALA A 104 1.40 -15.26 13.35
C ALA A 104 2.59 -16.17 13.70
N LEU A 105 3.80 -15.65 13.80
CA LEU A 105 4.96 -16.43 14.26
C LEU A 105 4.81 -16.92 15.69
N LEU A 106 4.31 -16.06 16.60
CA LEU A 106 4.07 -16.40 18.00
C LEU A 106 3.00 -17.49 18.17
N LEU A 107 2.05 -17.56 17.23
CA LEU A 107 1.05 -18.63 17.17
C LEU A 107 1.57 -19.91 16.52
N GLY A 108 2.87 -19.97 16.18
CA GLY A 108 3.54 -21.17 15.66
C GLY A 108 3.47 -21.33 14.15
N PHE A 109 2.98 -20.33 13.41
CA PHE A 109 2.92 -20.40 11.95
C PHE A 109 4.29 -20.15 11.31
N GLY A 110 4.52 -20.76 10.15
CA GLY A 110 5.73 -20.51 9.36
C GLY A 110 5.78 -19.10 8.79
N ALA A 111 6.99 -18.65 8.42
CA ALA A 111 7.25 -17.30 7.91
C ALA A 111 6.37 -16.90 6.70
N LYS A 112 5.93 -17.86 5.88
CA LYS A 112 5.03 -17.60 4.75
C LYS A 112 3.64 -17.18 5.19
N VAL A 113 3.00 -18.00 6.01
CA VAL A 113 1.69 -17.69 6.60
C VAL A 113 1.78 -16.38 7.38
N ALA A 114 2.87 -16.16 8.11
CA ALA A 114 3.08 -14.92 8.84
C ALA A 114 3.18 -13.70 7.93
N LEU A 115 3.90 -13.78 6.80
CA LEU A 115 4.00 -12.66 5.86
C LEU A 115 2.65 -12.36 5.21
N PHE A 116 1.93 -13.38 4.73
CA PHE A 116 0.60 -13.21 4.17
C PHE A 116 -0.34 -12.58 5.21
N THR A 117 -0.35 -13.10 6.44
CA THR A 117 -1.17 -12.57 7.53
C THR A 117 -0.83 -11.11 7.83
N GLY A 118 0.46 -10.77 7.98
CA GLY A 118 0.89 -9.39 8.21
C GLY A 118 0.41 -8.44 7.11
N VAL A 119 0.56 -8.81 5.84
CA VAL A 119 0.10 -7.98 4.72
C VAL A 119 -1.42 -7.87 4.68
N ILE A 120 -2.15 -8.98 4.82
CA ILE A 120 -3.61 -9.04 4.85
C ILE A 120 -4.16 -8.09 5.92
N LEU A 121 -3.63 -8.13 7.14
CA LEU A 121 -4.12 -7.27 8.22
C LEU A 121 -3.81 -5.78 8.00
N SER A 122 -2.83 -5.46 7.16
CA SER A 122 -2.33 -4.10 6.95
C SER A 122 -3.20 -3.22 6.08
N PHE A 123 -4.10 -3.77 5.27
CA PHE A 123 -4.99 -2.97 4.43
C PHE A 123 -6.27 -2.59 5.17
N SER A 124 -6.71 -1.35 5.02
CA SER A 124 -8.00 -0.87 5.54
C SER A 124 -9.01 -0.73 4.40
N SER A 125 -10.31 -0.79 4.68
CA SER A 125 -11.34 -0.70 3.62
C SER A 125 -11.76 0.73 3.34
N THR A 126 -11.48 1.25 2.14
CA THR A 126 -11.95 2.58 1.73
C THR A 126 -13.47 2.65 1.68
N ILE A 127 -14.13 1.61 1.15
CA ILE A 127 -15.59 1.55 0.99
C ILE A 127 -16.30 1.59 2.35
N VAL A 128 -15.85 0.82 3.33
CA VAL A 128 -16.45 0.82 4.68
C VAL A 128 -16.28 2.17 5.33
N VAL A 129 -15.07 2.71 5.29
CA VAL A 129 -14.77 3.96 5.99
C VAL A 129 -15.60 5.10 5.45
N VAL A 130 -15.62 5.29 4.13
CA VAL A 130 -16.43 6.33 3.49
C VAL A 130 -17.91 6.14 3.82
N LYS A 131 -18.44 4.92 3.67
CA LYS A 131 -19.88 4.69 3.81
C LYS A 131 -20.37 4.87 5.25
N VAL A 132 -19.62 4.36 6.23
CA VAL A 132 -19.95 4.53 7.64
C VAL A 132 -19.87 6.01 8.04
N LEU A 133 -18.84 6.74 7.57
CA LEU A 133 -18.71 8.17 7.86
C LEU A 133 -19.82 9.02 7.24
N GLU A 134 -20.24 8.72 6.00
CA GLU A 134 -21.41 9.36 5.38
C GLU A 134 -22.69 9.08 6.17
N GLN A 135 -22.95 7.82 6.49
CA GLN A 135 -24.16 7.41 7.22
C GLN A 135 -24.26 7.97 8.64
N LYS A 136 -23.11 8.28 9.24
CA LYS A 136 -23.00 8.90 10.57
C LYS A 136 -22.91 10.42 10.51
N GLU A 137 -22.98 11.02 9.32
CA GLU A 137 -22.85 12.47 9.08
C GLU A 137 -21.50 13.03 9.60
N MET A 138 -20.47 12.20 9.66
CA MET A 138 -19.14 12.55 10.17
C MET A 138 -18.15 12.93 9.08
N PHE A 139 -18.56 12.96 7.81
CA PHE A 139 -17.68 13.25 6.67
C PHE A 139 -17.11 14.68 6.69
N SER A 140 -17.77 15.60 7.39
CA SER A 140 -17.34 17.00 7.56
C SER A 140 -16.25 17.19 8.63
N ARG A 141 -15.88 16.13 9.37
CA ARG A 141 -14.86 16.23 10.41
C ARG A 141 -13.47 16.51 9.81
N LYS A 142 -12.63 17.20 10.58
CA LYS A 142 -11.31 17.69 10.14
C LYS A 142 -10.30 16.56 9.86
N GLU A 143 -10.52 15.38 10.44
CA GLU A 143 -9.63 14.22 10.30
C GLU A 143 -9.86 13.51 8.97
N VAL A 144 -11.09 13.52 8.46
CA VAL A 144 -11.53 12.70 7.32
C VAL A 144 -10.67 12.92 6.07
N PRO A 145 -10.35 14.16 5.63
CA PRO A 145 -9.51 14.34 4.45
C PRO A 145 -8.14 13.67 4.55
N LEU A 146 -7.54 13.66 5.74
CA LEU A 146 -6.27 12.98 5.99
C LEU A 146 -6.45 11.46 5.92
N LEU A 147 -7.49 10.91 6.54
CA LEU A 147 -7.76 9.47 6.55
C LEU A 147 -8.03 8.96 5.14
N ILE A 148 -8.83 9.67 4.35
CA ILE A 148 -9.08 9.34 2.94
C ILE A 148 -7.78 9.36 2.15
N ALA A 149 -6.92 10.37 2.35
CA ALA A 149 -5.63 10.43 1.70
C ALA A 149 -4.70 9.26 2.10
N VAL A 150 -4.75 8.80 3.35
CA VAL A 150 -4.00 7.62 3.81
C VAL A 150 -4.55 6.34 3.16
N LEU A 151 -5.87 6.17 3.09
CA LEU A 151 -6.53 5.03 2.44
C LEU A 151 -6.12 4.91 0.96
N ILE A 152 -6.09 6.03 0.23
CA ILE A 152 -5.62 6.05 -1.17
C ILE A 152 -4.17 5.56 -1.29
N ILE A 153 -3.31 5.90 -0.33
CA ILE A 153 -1.92 5.41 -0.32
C ILE A 153 -1.87 3.90 0.00
N GLU A 154 -2.71 3.42 0.91
CA GLU A 154 -2.83 1.99 1.20
C GLU A 154 -3.28 1.18 -0.01
N ASP A 155 -4.22 1.68 -0.79
CA ASP A 155 -4.70 1.02 -2.01
C ASP A 155 -3.56 0.86 -3.05
N ILE A 156 -2.67 1.85 -3.16
CA ILE A 156 -1.45 1.72 -3.99
C ILE A 156 -0.52 0.63 -3.44
N ILE A 157 -0.28 0.64 -2.13
CA ILE A 157 0.57 -0.36 -1.48
C ILE A 157 -0.03 -1.76 -1.68
N ALA A 158 -1.35 -1.88 -1.64
CA ALA A 158 -2.06 -3.14 -1.85
C ALA A 158 -1.85 -3.69 -3.26
N VAL A 159 -1.94 -2.84 -4.29
CA VAL A 159 -1.64 -3.25 -5.67
C VAL A 159 -0.19 -3.71 -5.81
N ILE A 160 0.77 -3.01 -5.18
CA ILE A 160 2.18 -3.38 -5.19
C ILE A 160 2.38 -4.73 -4.48
N ALA A 161 1.77 -4.93 -3.31
CA ALA A 161 1.86 -6.15 -2.54
C ALA A 161 1.24 -7.35 -3.29
N LEU A 162 0.06 -7.16 -3.91
CA LEU A 162 -0.56 -8.16 -4.76
C LEU A 162 0.36 -8.57 -5.91
N THR A 163 0.90 -7.58 -6.61
CA THR A 163 1.86 -7.81 -7.71
C THR A 163 3.08 -8.61 -7.23
N PHE A 164 3.59 -8.29 -6.04
CA PHE A 164 4.68 -9.01 -5.41
C PHE A 164 4.32 -10.49 -5.17
N PHE A 165 3.24 -10.77 -4.43
CA PHE A 165 2.85 -12.16 -4.10
C PHE A 165 2.54 -13.00 -5.34
N SER A 166 1.94 -12.38 -6.36
CA SER A 166 1.59 -13.06 -7.62
C SER A 166 2.82 -13.54 -8.38
N ALA A 167 3.93 -12.80 -8.28
CA ALA A 167 5.16 -13.10 -9.00
C ALA A 167 6.04 -14.14 -8.28
N VAL A 168 5.77 -14.42 -7.00
CA VAL A 168 6.47 -15.48 -6.26
C VAL A 168 5.94 -16.84 -6.73
N LYS A 169 6.64 -17.50 -7.66
CA LYS A 169 6.16 -18.77 -8.25
C LYS A 169 6.53 -20.02 -7.45
N ASP A 170 7.64 -20.03 -6.72
CA ASP A 170 8.13 -21.24 -6.04
C ASP A 170 8.83 -20.97 -4.69
N PRO A 171 8.76 -21.92 -3.72
CA PRO A 171 9.51 -21.88 -2.46
C PRO A 171 11.04 -21.85 -2.58
N GLY A 172 11.59 -22.24 -3.74
CA GLY A 172 13.03 -22.40 -3.97
C GLY A 172 13.64 -21.35 -4.90
N THR A 173 12.85 -20.44 -5.46
CA THR A 173 13.40 -19.37 -6.29
C THR A 173 14.17 -18.38 -5.42
N SER A 174 15.40 -18.06 -5.84
CA SER A 174 16.20 -17.08 -5.13
C SER A 174 15.42 -15.76 -5.04
N VAL A 175 15.42 -15.15 -3.86
CA VAL A 175 14.87 -13.80 -3.58
C VAL A 175 15.15 -12.84 -4.72
N ILE A 176 16.41 -12.85 -5.17
CA ILE A 176 16.90 -11.91 -6.14
C ILE A 176 16.32 -12.20 -7.52
N SER A 177 16.13 -13.47 -7.90
CA SER A 177 15.43 -13.83 -9.15
C SER A 177 13.96 -13.41 -9.15
N THR A 178 13.29 -13.44 -8.00
CA THR A 178 11.91 -12.99 -7.86
C THR A 178 11.82 -11.46 -7.98
N PHE A 179 12.67 -10.71 -7.28
CA PHE A 179 12.77 -9.25 -7.43
C PHE A 179 13.17 -8.84 -8.86
N GLU A 180 14.09 -9.56 -9.49
CA GLU A 180 14.44 -9.38 -10.91
C GLU A 180 13.23 -9.51 -11.81
N HIS A 181 12.48 -10.59 -11.66
CA HIS A 181 11.30 -10.85 -12.48
C HIS A 181 10.26 -9.75 -12.28
N ILE A 182 9.97 -9.38 -11.04
CA ILE A 182 9.00 -8.33 -10.71
C ILE A 182 9.42 -7.00 -11.33
N ILE A 183 10.66 -6.56 -11.12
CA ILE A 183 11.12 -5.24 -11.57
C ILE A 183 11.16 -5.18 -13.10
N PHE A 184 11.59 -6.27 -13.74
CA PHE A 184 11.59 -6.35 -15.19
C PHE A 184 10.18 -6.39 -15.78
N SER A 185 9.29 -7.24 -15.23
CA SER A 185 7.88 -7.32 -15.66
C SER A 185 7.16 -6.00 -15.44
N LEU A 186 7.38 -5.32 -14.31
CA LEU A 186 6.80 -4.01 -14.04
C LEU A 186 7.37 -2.93 -14.96
N ALA A 187 8.67 -2.96 -15.28
CA ALA A 187 9.27 -2.02 -16.24
C ALA A 187 8.68 -2.18 -17.65
N ILE A 188 8.48 -3.42 -18.11
CA ILE A 188 7.81 -3.68 -19.40
C ILE A 188 6.36 -3.22 -19.35
N LEU A 189 5.65 -3.51 -18.26
CA LEU A 189 4.26 -3.12 -18.09
C LEU A 189 4.09 -1.59 -18.07
N ILE A 190 5.00 -0.87 -17.41
CA ILE A 190 5.07 0.59 -17.40
C ILE A 190 5.45 1.14 -18.79
N PHE A 191 6.36 0.48 -19.51
CA PHE A 191 6.69 0.88 -20.87
C PHE A 191 5.47 0.75 -21.79
N ALA A 192 4.76 -0.39 -21.72
CA ALA A 192 3.51 -0.61 -22.43
C ALA A 192 2.46 0.45 -22.05
N TYR A 193 2.33 0.79 -20.77
CA TYR A 193 1.48 1.87 -20.28
C TYR A 193 1.76 3.20 -20.99
N PHE A 194 3.02 3.65 -21.07
CA PHE A 194 3.36 4.92 -21.73
C PHE A 194 3.14 4.89 -23.25
N VAL A 195 3.48 3.77 -23.90
CA VAL A 195 3.21 3.57 -25.34
C VAL A 195 1.71 3.64 -25.61
N THR A 196 0.92 2.92 -24.82
CA THR A 196 -0.55 2.91 -24.94
C THR A 196 -1.16 4.26 -24.66
N ILE A 197 -0.71 5.02 -23.65
CA ILE A 197 -1.19 6.40 -23.41
C ILE A 197 -1.00 7.26 -24.66
N LYS A 198 0.15 7.15 -25.33
CA LYS A 198 0.44 7.96 -26.51
C LYS A 198 -0.49 7.57 -27.66
N ILE A 199 -0.75 6.28 -27.84
CA ILE A 199 -1.69 5.77 -28.85
C ILE A 199 -3.12 6.21 -28.51
N LEU A 200 -3.57 6.00 -27.28
CA LEU A 200 -4.93 6.33 -26.83
C LEU A 200 -5.22 7.82 -26.95
N LYS A 201 -4.30 8.71 -26.55
CA LYS A 201 -4.52 10.16 -26.67
C LYS A 201 -4.77 10.61 -28.12
N HIS A 202 -4.21 9.92 -29.11
CA HIS A 202 -4.45 10.22 -30.53
C HIS A 202 -5.68 9.46 -31.07
N GLY A 203 -5.81 8.17 -30.75
CA GLY A 203 -6.87 7.30 -31.26
C GLY A 203 -8.25 7.58 -30.67
N VAL A 204 -8.33 7.87 -29.36
CA VAL A 204 -9.60 8.15 -28.67
C VAL A 204 -10.24 9.43 -29.20
N ASN A 205 -9.45 10.46 -29.51
CA ASN A 205 -9.98 11.69 -30.11
C ASN A 205 -10.58 11.47 -31.51
N LEU A 206 -10.08 10.49 -32.26
CA LEU A 206 -10.63 10.11 -33.56
C LEU A 206 -11.94 9.32 -33.42
N ILE A 207 -12.01 8.42 -32.43
CA ILE A 207 -13.19 7.59 -32.15
C ILE A 207 -14.33 8.46 -31.60
N LEU A 208 -14.05 9.29 -30.58
CA LEU A 208 -15.03 10.18 -29.95
C LEU A 208 -15.58 11.25 -30.90
N LYS A 209 -14.78 11.71 -31.87
CA LYS A 209 -15.24 12.67 -32.89
C LYS A 209 -16.31 12.07 -33.80
N ASN A 210 -16.31 10.74 -33.97
CA ASN A 210 -17.19 10.03 -34.89
C ASN A 210 -18.32 9.28 -34.18
N SER A 211 -18.28 9.10 -32.86
CA SER A 211 -19.32 8.42 -32.08
C SER A 211 -19.25 8.83 -30.60
N SER A 212 -20.35 9.39 -30.07
CA SER A 212 -20.51 9.75 -28.65
C SER A 212 -21.30 8.71 -27.85
N ASP A 213 -21.43 7.49 -28.39
CA ASP A 213 -22.22 6.42 -27.77
C ASP A 213 -21.50 5.87 -26.53
N GLU A 214 -22.17 5.90 -25.37
CA GLU A 214 -21.65 5.38 -24.10
C GLU A 214 -21.21 3.91 -24.23
N SER A 215 -21.87 3.14 -25.09
CA SER A 215 -21.55 1.74 -25.37
C SER A 215 -20.11 1.61 -25.89
N VAL A 216 -19.67 2.51 -26.76
CA VAL A 216 -18.31 2.51 -27.31
C VAL A 216 -17.28 2.79 -26.21
N LEU A 217 -17.60 3.69 -25.27
CA LEU A 217 -16.72 4.00 -24.13
C LEU A 217 -16.56 2.81 -23.19
N ILE A 218 -17.65 2.08 -22.95
CA ILE A 218 -17.67 0.89 -22.10
C ILE A 218 -16.81 -0.21 -22.73
N PHE A 219 -17.04 -0.56 -24.01
CA PHE A 219 -16.28 -1.60 -24.69
C PHE A 219 -14.81 -1.23 -24.86
N LEU A 220 -14.49 0.05 -25.09
CA LEU A 220 -13.11 0.52 -25.10
C LEU A 220 -12.46 0.32 -23.72
N SER A 221 -13.15 0.73 -22.66
CA SER A 221 -12.64 0.63 -21.28
C SER A 221 -12.39 -0.82 -20.86
N LEU A 222 -13.38 -1.68 -21.07
CA LEU A 222 -13.30 -3.11 -20.78
C LEU A 222 -12.27 -3.81 -21.66
N GLY A 223 -12.17 -3.44 -22.94
CA GLY A 223 -11.19 -3.98 -23.88
C GLY A 223 -9.76 -3.67 -23.46
N ILE A 224 -9.46 -2.40 -23.15
CA ILE A 224 -8.14 -1.99 -22.64
C ILE A 224 -7.85 -2.68 -21.30
N GLY A 225 -8.83 -2.71 -20.39
CA GLY A 225 -8.74 -3.40 -19.10
C GLY A 225 -8.36 -4.86 -19.25
N SER A 226 -9.05 -5.59 -20.13
CA SER A 226 -8.83 -7.01 -20.37
C SER A 226 -7.49 -7.28 -21.06
N LEU A 227 -7.11 -6.46 -22.05
CA LEU A 227 -5.83 -6.60 -22.75
C LEU A 227 -4.64 -6.36 -21.82
N PHE A 228 -4.69 -5.32 -20.98
CA PHE A 228 -3.65 -5.08 -19.98
C PHE A 228 -3.61 -6.16 -18.91
N SER A 229 -4.77 -6.70 -18.50
CA SER A 229 -4.85 -7.81 -17.56
C SER A 229 -4.18 -9.06 -18.13
N TYR A 230 -4.47 -9.40 -19.38
CA TYR A 230 -3.81 -10.49 -20.09
C TYR A 230 -2.31 -10.24 -20.27
N PHE A 231 -1.91 -9.01 -20.61
CA PHE A 231 -0.51 -8.66 -20.77
C PHE A 231 0.25 -8.80 -19.44
N ALA A 232 -0.31 -8.32 -18.32
CA ALA A 232 0.25 -8.54 -16.98
C ALA A 232 0.37 -10.04 -16.66
N PHE A 233 -0.67 -10.83 -16.96
CA PHE A 233 -0.65 -12.28 -16.78
C PHE A 233 0.49 -12.96 -17.57
N SER A 234 0.68 -12.59 -18.84
CA SER A 234 1.76 -13.13 -19.67
C SER A 234 3.16 -12.76 -19.17
N LEU A 235 3.30 -11.66 -18.42
CA LEU A 235 4.53 -11.25 -17.73
C LEU A 235 4.71 -11.92 -16.36
N GLY A 236 3.82 -12.82 -15.96
CA GLY A 236 3.86 -13.51 -14.67
C GLY A 236 3.38 -12.66 -13.49
N LEU A 237 2.63 -11.58 -13.76
CA LEU A 237 1.98 -10.74 -12.75
C LEU A 237 0.49 -11.08 -12.63
N THR A 238 -0.21 -10.55 -11.63
CA THR A 238 -1.67 -10.72 -11.54
C THR A 238 -2.40 -10.00 -12.66
N PRO A 239 -3.47 -10.59 -13.22
CA PRO A 239 -4.37 -9.89 -14.13
C PRO A 239 -4.87 -8.56 -13.55
N SER A 240 -5.19 -8.54 -12.25
CA SER A 240 -5.69 -7.37 -11.55
C SER A 240 -4.69 -6.20 -11.54
N ALA A 241 -3.38 -6.45 -11.51
CA ALA A 241 -2.36 -5.40 -11.61
C ALA A 241 -2.37 -4.72 -12.99
N GLY A 242 -2.61 -5.49 -14.06
CA GLY A 242 -2.83 -4.95 -15.39
C GLY A 242 -4.12 -4.11 -15.46
N ALA A 243 -5.21 -4.61 -14.87
CA ALA A 243 -6.48 -3.92 -14.78
C ALA A 243 -6.35 -2.55 -14.09
N PHE A 244 -5.62 -2.48 -12.97
CA PHE A 244 -5.32 -1.24 -12.27
C PHE A 244 -4.62 -0.22 -13.17
N LEU A 245 -3.57 -0.64 -13.88
CA LEU A 245 -2.87 0.26 -14.80
C LEU A 245 -3.77 0.71 -15.94
N ALA A 246 -4.60 -0.17 -16.48
CA ALA A 246 -5.59 0.18 -17.50
C ALA A 246 -6.61 1.22 -17.04
N GLY A 247 -7.11 1.08 -15.81
CA GLY A 247 -7.97 2.10 -15.21
C GLY A 247 -7.25 3.46 -15.14
N SER A 248 -6.00 3.47 -14.67
CA SER A 248 -5.22 4.70 -14.57
C SER A 248 -4.82 5.30 -15.94
N LEU A 249 -4.72 4.48 -16.99
CA LEU A 249 -4.57 4.96 -18.36
C LEU A 249 -5.79 5.79 -18.77
N ILE A 250 -6.99 5.25 -18.53
CA ILE A 250 -8.24 5.90 -18.91
C ILE A 250 -8.49 7.14 -18.04
N ALA A 251 -8.12 7.09 -16.75
CA ALA A 251 -8.14 8.24 -15.86
C ALA A 251 -7.32 9.44 -16.38
N SER A 252 -6.29 9.18 -17.19
CA SER A 252 -5.41 10.21 -17.76
C SER A 252 -5.94 10.87 -19.05
N LEU A 253 -7.07 10.40 -19.57
CA LEU A 253 -7.74 10.95 -20.76
C LEU A 253 -8.57 12.19 -20.40
N GLN A 254 -8.80 13.09 -21.37
CA GLN A 254 -9.55 14.34 -21.13
C GLN A 254 -10.99 14.08 -20.65
N ASN A 255 -11.63 13.01 -21.14
CA ASN A 255 -13.01 12.63 -20.82
C ASN A 255 -13.10 11.56 -19.72
N ALA A 256 -12.08 11.40 -18.87
CA ALA A 256 -12.02 10.36 -17.83
C ALA A 256 -13.30 10.23 -16.96
N LYS A 257 -13.97 11.36 -16.68
CA LYS A 257 -15.24 11.36 -15.91
C LYS A 257 -16.38 10.65 -16.63
N GLU A 258 -16.46 10.76 -17.96
CA GLU A 258 -17.50 10.09 -18.76
C GLU A 258 -17.26 8.58 -18.78
N TYR A 259 -16.01 8.16 -19.00
CA TYR A 259 -15.61 6.76 -18.91
C TYR A 259 -15.93 6.16 -17.54
N GLY A 260 -15.58 6.88 -16.47
CA GLY A 260 -15.86 6.46 -15.09
C GLY A 260 -17.36 6.25 -14.83
N LYS A 261 -18.22 7.19 -15.28
CA LYS A 261 -19.67 7.06 -15.17
C LYS A 261 -20.22 5.88 -15.96
N ALA A 262 -19.74 5.69 -17.19
CA ALA A 262 -20.22 4.64 -18.07
C ALA A 262 -19.88 3.23 -17.54
N ILE A 263 -18.70 3.06 -16.94
CA ILE A 263 -18.26 1.76 -16.42
C ILE A 263 -18.78 1.45 -15.01
N GLN A 264 -19.17 2.45 -14.24
CA GLN A 264 -19.54 2.33 -12.82
C GLN A 264 -20.62 1.24 -12.55
N PRO A 265 -21.72 1.15 -13.32
CA PRO A 265 -22.74 0.10 -13.09
C PRO A 265 -22.17 -1.31 -13.24
N TYR A 266 -21.30 -1.53 -14.22
CA TYR A 266 -20.68 -2.83 -14.46
C TYR A 266 -19.74 -3.20 -13.33
N ALA A 267 -18.92 -2.26 -12.88
CA ALA A 267 -18.03 -2.53 -11.78
C ALA A 267 -18.76 -2.82 -10.47
N LEU A 268 -19.92 -2.20 -10.22
CA LEU A 268 -20.77 -2.55 -9.08
C LEU A 268 -21.27 -4.00 -9.17
N ILE A 269 -21.72 -4.44 -10.36
CA ILE A 269 -22.18 -5.82 -10.59
C ILE A 269 -21.04 -6.81 -10.36
N PHE A 270 -19.89 -6.58 -10.99
CA PHE A 270 -18.75 -7.49 -10.91
C PHE A 270 -18.05 -7.47 -9.55
N SER A 271 -18.00 -6.33 -8.87
CA SER A 271 -17.57 -6.26 -7.47
C SER A 271 -18.49 -7.09 -6.58
N SER A 272 -19.81 -6.98 -6.76
CA SER A 272 -20.80 -7.80 -6.05
C SER A 272 -20.58 -9.29 -6.29
N LEU A 273 -20.32 -9.68 -7.55
CA LEU A 273 -20.00 -11.06 -7.94
C LEU A 273 -18.69 -11.55 -7.31
N PHE A 274 -17.67 -10.69 -7.18
CA PHE A 274 -16.46 -11.02 -6.45
C PHE A 274 -16.76 -11.33 -4.97
N PHE A 275 -17.45 -10.43 -4.26
CA PHE A 275 -17.68 -10.63 -2.83
C PHE A 275 -18.56 -11.85 -2.53
N ILE A 276 -19.61 -12.09 -3.32
CA ILE A 276 -20.44 -13.29 -3.12
C ILE A 276 -19.67 -14.56 -3.44
N SER A 277 -18.81 -14.56 -4.48
CA SER A 277 -17.98 -15.72 -4.84
C SER A 277 -16.88 -15.98 -3.82
N MET A 278 -16.24 -14.93 -3.27
CA MET A 278 -15.33 -15.07 -2.14
C MET A 278 -16.06 -15.59 -0.89
N GLY A 279 -17.32 -15.17 -0.70
CA GLY A 279 -18.19 -15.69 0.33
C GLY A 279 -18.41 -17.20 0.21
N THR A 280 -18.70 -17.71 -0.99
CA THR A 280 -18.94 -19.16 -1.17
C THR A 280 -17.72 -20.03 -0.84
N MET A 281 -16.51 -19.46 -0.87
CA MET A 281 -15.27 -20.16 -0.48
C MET A 281 -15.11 -20.29 1.04
N VAL A 282 -15.88 -19.56 1.85
CA VAL A 282 -15.79 -19.57 3.32
C VAL A 282 -16.23 -20.93 3.87
N ASP A 283 -15.40 -21.54 4.72
CA ASP A 283 -15.72 -22.78 5.44
C ASP A 283 -15.97 -22.52 6.94
N PHE A 284 -17.20 -22.76 7.40
CA PHE A 284 -17.58 -22.59 8.80
C PHE A 284 -16.80 -23.50 9.75
N ARG A 285 -16.36 -24.68 9.30
CA ARG A 285 -15.55 -25.60 10.12
C ARG A 285 -14.17 -24.99 10.41
N VAL A 286 -13.59 -24.33 9.41
CA VAL A 286 -12.32 -23.59 9.60
C VAL A 286 -12.53 -22.48 10.62
N ILE A 287 -13.65 -21.76 10.57
CA ILE A 287 -13.96 -20.72 11.56
C ILE A 287 -14.02 -21.31 12.97
N GLU A 288 -14.80 -22.38 13.17
CA GLU A 288 -14.96 -23.05 14.46
C GLU A 288 -13.63 -23.54 15.04
N LEU A 289 -12.80 -24.18 14.21
CA LEU A 289 -11.49 -24.69 14.63
C LEU A 289 -10.46 -23.58 14.91
N ASN A 290 -10.64 -22.40 14.30
CA ASN A 290 -9.67 -21.30 14.36
C ASN A 290 -10.20 -20.06 15.10
N LEU A 291 -11.23 -20.19 15.95
CA LEU A 291 -11.79 -19.05 16.70
C LEU A 291 -10.73 -18.33 17.53
N ALA A 292 -9.83 -19.06 18.18
CA ALA A 292 -8.73 -18.48 18.96
C ALA A 292 -7.76 -17.68 18.08
N LEU A 293 -7.45 -18.18 16.88
CA LEU A 293 -6.61 -17.48 15.90
C LEU A 293 -7.30 -16.21 15.40
N ILE A 294 -8.56 -16.29 14.99
CA ILE A 294 -9.35 -15.15 14.53
C ILE A 294 -9.40 -14.09 15.63
N ALA A 295 -9.65 -14.47 16.89
CA ALA A 295 -9.67 -13.56 18.02
C ALA A 295 -8.30 -12.89 18.25
N ALA A 296 -7.20 -13.65 18.19
CA ALA A 296 -5.84 -13.11 18.34
C ALA A 296 -5.46 -12.14 17.22
N LEU A 297 -5.81 -12.45 15.97
CA LEU A 297 -5.57 -11.57 14.82
C LEU A 297 -6.44 -10.33 14.87
N MET A 298 -7.72 -10.46 15.28
CA MET A 298 -8.59 -9.31 15.52
C MET A 298 -8.04 -8.41 16.62
N PHE A 299 -7.57 -8.97 17.74
CA PHE A 299 -6.91 -8.20 18.79
C PHE A 299 -5.66 -7.49 18.29
N THR A 300 -4.86 -8.17 17.46
CA THR A 300 -3.69 -7.58 16.80
C THR A 300 -4.07 -6.41 15.91
N VAL A 301 -5.14 -6.54 15.11
CA VAL A 301 -5.71 -5.47 14.28
C VAL A 301 -6.07 -4.25 15.14
N LEU A 302 -6.79 -4.46 16.23
CA LEU A 302 -7.22 -3.38 17.12
C LEU A 302 -6.00 -2.62 17.67
N ILE A 303 -5.08 -3.34 18.30
CA ILE A 303 -3.91 -2.74 18.96
C ILE A 303 -3.00 -2.06 17.95
N SER A 304 -2.64 -2.78 16.87
CA SER A 304 -1.69 -2.27 15.89
C SER A 304 -2.20 -1.02 15.21
N ARG A 305 -3.51 -0.90 14.91
CA ARG A 305 -4.10 0.30 14.34
C ARG A 305 -4.23 1.45 15.33
N PHE A 306 -4.56 1.18 16.60
CA PHE A 306 -4.52 2.22 17.65
C PHE A 306 -3.12 2.79 17.83
N ILE A 307 -2.10 1.91 17.84
CA ILE A 307 -0.70 2.34 17.93
C ILE A 307 -0.31 3.08 16.66
N ALA A 308 -0.50 2.48 15.48
CA ALA A 308 -0.07 3.08 14.23
C ALA A 308 -0.78 4.40 13.97
N ILE A 309 -2.10 4.40 13.84
CA ILE A 309 -2.87 5.56 13.37
C ILE A 309 -2.97 6.60 14.49
N GLY A 310 -3.31 6.18 15.71
CA GLY A 310 -3.44 7.09 16.84
C GLY A 310 -2.13 7.81 17.13
N PHE A 311 -1.02 7.09 17.24
CA PHE A 311 0.28 7.71 17.48
C PHE A 311 0.75 8.58 16.30
N LEU A 312 0.65 8.07 15.06
CA LEU A 312 1.13 8.78 13.89
C LEU A 312 0.33 10.04 13.60
N THR A 313 -1.00 10.02 13.76
CA THR A 313 -1.83 11.22 13.58
C THR A 313 -1.60 12.25 14.69
N MET A 314 -1.38 11.82 15.92
CA MET A 314 -0.97 12.73 17.00
C MET A 314 0.39 13.38 16.69
N LEU A 315 1.36 12.60 16.21
CA LEU A 315 2.73 13.06 15.98
C LEU A 315 2.90 13.88 14.70
N LEU A 316 2.27 13.46 13.60
CA LEU A 316 2.48 14.02 12.25
C LEU A 316 1.36 14.98 11.82
N ALA A 317 0.14 14.81 12.34
CA ALA A 317 -1.01 15.65 11.98
C ALA A 317 -1.46 16.58 13.11
N ASN A 318 -0.85 16.51 14.30
CA ASN A 318 -1.21 17.29 15.49
C ASN A 318 -2.70 17.17 15.85
N PHE A 319 -3.22 15.95 15.68
CA PHE A 319 -4.52 15.57 16.18
C PHE A 319 -4.47 15.46 17.71
N ARG A 320 -5.45 16.03 18.39
CA ARG A 320 -5.49 16.14 19.85
C ARG A 320 -6.77 15.53 20.41
N ASN A 321 -6.76 15.17 21.69
CA ASN A 321 -7.91 14.67 22.43
C ASN A 321 -8.57 13.47 21.73
N GLU A 322 -9.81 13.60 21.27
CA GLU A 322 -10.58 12.55 20.59
C GLU A 322 -10.06 12.20 19.20
N GLN A 323 -9.42 13.15 18.50
CA GLN A 323 -9.11 13.03 17.08
C GLN A 323 -8.24 11.80 16.72
N PRO A 324 -7.18 11.44 17.48
CA PRO A 324 -6.40 10.23 17.20
C PRO A 324 -7.17 8.93 17.45
N PHE A 325 -8.07 8.92 18.45
CA PHE A 325 -8.92 7.77 18.76
C PHE A 325 -9.98 7.58 17.68
N PHE A 326 -10.65 8.66 17.29
CA PHE A 326 -11.55 8.68 16.14
C PHE A 326 -10.85 8.15 14.89
N SER A 327 -9.65 8.64 14.58
CA SER A 327 -8.86 8.21 13.41
C SER A 327 -8.54 6.71 13.44
N SER A 328 -8.17 6.19 14.61
CA SER A 328 -7.84 4.77 14.80
C SER A 328 -9.06 3.86 14.62
N ILE A 329 -10.20 4.27 15.19
CA ILE A 329 -11.46 3.53 15.08
C ILE A 329 -12.02 3.62 13.65
N ALA A 330 -11.96 4.80 13.05
CA ALA A 330 -12.44 5.04 11.70
C ALA A 330 -11.64 4.26 10.65
N MET A 331 -10.40 3.85 10.93
CA MET A 331 -9.60 3.03 10.00
C MET A 331 -9.43 1.58 10.50
N MET A 332 -10.27 1.13 11.42
CA MET A 332 -10.20 -0.19 12.06
C MET A 332 -10.55 -1.33 11.11
N SER A 333 -11.45 -1.08 10.16
CA SER A 333 -11.97 -2.09 9.23
C SER A 333 -10.89 -2.56 8.25
N VAL A 334 -10.71 -3.88 8.14
CA VAL A 334 -9.79 -4.50 7.17
C VAL A 334 -10.35 -4.42 5.74
N GLY A 335 -9.48 -4.15 4.78
CA GLY A 335 -9.82 -3.88 3.38
C GLY A 335 -10.17 -5.10 2.53
N GLU A 336 -10.89 -4.87 1.45
CA GLU A 336 -11.21 -5.83 0.39
C GLU A 336 -9.96 -6.40 -0.31
N PHE A 337 -8.90 -5.60 -0.40
CA PHE A 337 -7.59 -6.03 -0.88
C PHE A 337 -7.00 -7.20 -0.11
N SER A 338 -7.37 -7.32 1.15
CA SER A 338 -6.94 -8.41 2.01
C SER A 338 -7.50 -9.75 1.50
N LEU A 339 -8.73 -9.78 0.97
CA LEU A 339 -9.30 -10.98 0.34
C LEU A 339 -8.61 -11.34 -0.98
N LEU A 340 -8.22 -10.33 -1.77
CA LEU A 340 -7.44 -10.55 -2.98
C LEU A 340 -6.08 -11.20 -2.65
N VAL A 341 -5.38 -10.70 -1.62
CA VAL A 341 -4.10 -11.29 -1.18
C VAL A 341 -4.31 -12.67 -0.56
N ALA A 342 -5.39 -12.88 0.19
CA ALA A 342 -5.73 -14.18 0.75
C ALA A 342 -6.01 -15.22 -0.34
N LYS A 343 -6.72 -14.85 -1.41
CA LYS A 343 -6.94 -15.71 -2.58
C LYS A 343 -5.62 -16.08 -3.26
N GLU A 344 -4.72 -15.12 -3.43
CA GLU A 344 -3.38 -15.38 -3.99
C GLU A 344 -2.55 -16.36 -3.13
N SER A 345 -2.85 -16.45 -1.84
CA SER A 345 -2.16 -17.38 -0.93
C SER A 345 -2.47 -18.86 -1.19
N GLU A 346 -3.60 -19.18 -1.84
CA GLU A 346 -4.02 -20.57 -2.15
C GLU A 346 -2.98 -21.30 -3.02
N LYS A 347 -2.29 -20.56 -3.89
CA LYS A 347 -1.23 -21.07 -4.77
C LYS A 347 -0.02 -21.64 -4.01
N PHE A 348 0.15 -21.25 -2.75
CA PHE A 348 1.29 -21.64 -1.92
C PHE A 348 1.00 -22.83 -0.99
N SER A 349 -0.21 -23.40 -1.05
CA SER A 349 -0.65 -24.56 -0.25
C SER A 349 -0.20 -24.46 1.22
N LEU A 350 -0.51 -23.33 1.86
CA LEU A 350 0.03 -22.96 3.17
C LEU A 350 -0.45 -23.84 4.34
N GLY A 351 -1.35 -24.79 4.10
CA GLY A 351 -1.93 -25.65 5.15
C GLY A 351 -2.93 -24.93 6.07
N ILE A 352 -3.27 -23.68 5.76
CA ILE A 352 -4.27 -22.89 6.46
C ILE A 352 -5.11 -22.11 5.45
N ASP A 353 -6.42 -22.07 5.67
CA ASP A 353 -7.35 -21.32 4.83
C ASP A 353 -7.40 -19.85 5.28
N LEU A 354 -6.52 -19.05 4.67
CA LEU A 354 -6.46 -17.61 4.89
C LEU A 354 -7.66 -16.88 4.29
N VAL A 355 -8.36 -17.43 3.30
CA VAL A 355 -9.54 -16.79 2.69
C VAL A 355 -10.65 -16.70 3.73
N THR A 356 -10.96 -17.82 4.39
CA THR A 356 -11.98 -17.90 5.44
C THR A 356 -11.63 -17.03 6.65
N ILE A 357 -10.38 -17.08 7.12
CA ILE A 357 -9.91 -16.27 8.26
C ILE A 357 -10.01 -14.79 7.93
N THR A 358 -9.58 -14.39 6.73
CA THR A 358 -9.63 -13.00 6.28
C THR A 358 -11.05 -12.50 6.13
N ALA A 359 -11.94 -13.28 5.53
CA ALA A 359 -13.36 -12.97 5.40
C ALA A 359 -14.00 -12.71 6.78
N SER A 360 -13.68 -13.55 7.77
CA SER A 360 -14.15 -13.41 9.15
C SER A 360 -13.64 -12.12 9.79
N ILE A 361 -12.34 -11.83 9.67
CA ILE A 361 -11.70 -10.63 10.22
C ILE A 361 -12.28 -9.37 9.59
N ILE A 362 -12.49 -9.37 8.28
CA ILE A 362 -13.11 -8.27 7.55
C ILE A 362 -14.52 -7.99 8.09
N PHE A 363 -15.35 -9.03 8.21
CA PHE A 363 -16.70 -8.88 8.73
C PHE A 363 -16.71 -8.34 10.17
N ILE A 364 -15.94 -8.95 11.07
CA ILE A 364 -15.87 -8.55 12.48
C ILE A 364 -15.33 -7.12 12.61
N SER A 365 -14.27 -6.77 11.88
CA SER A 365 -13.67 -5.44 11.94
C SER A 365 -14.59 -4.34 11.39
N ALA A 366 -15.37 -4.61 10.35
CA ALA A 366 -16.37 -3.67 9.83
C ALA A 366 -17.49 -3.40 10.85
N VAL A 367 -17.99 -4.46 11.51
CA VAL A 367 -19.00 -4.33 12.58
C VAL A 367 -18.43 -3.55 13.76
N LEU A 368 -17.23 -3.91 14.23
CA LEU A 368 -16.56 -3.22 15.34
C LEU A 368 -16.31 -1.74 15.04
N MET A 369 -15.90 -1.42 13.82
CA MET A 369 -15.74 -0.03 13.38
C MET A 369 -17.07 0.74 13.47
N SER A 370 -18.14 0.22 12.87
CA SER A 370 -19.45 0.89 12.80
C SER A 370 -20.05 1.14 14.19
N ILE A 371 -19.87 0.20 15.12
CA ILE A 371 -20.27 0.35 16.52
C ILE A 371 -19.33 1.33 17.24
N GLY A 372 -18.02 1.09 17.16
CA GLY A 372 -16.99 1.79 17.90
C GLY A 372 -16.91 3.29 17.59
N ILE A 373 -17.25 3.70 16.36
CA ILE A 373 -17.13 5.11 15.96
C ILE A 373 -18.03 6.03 16.79
N ASN A 374 -19.17 5.52 17.27
CA ASN A 374 -20.10 6.27 18.13
C ASN A 374 -19.55 6.47 19.55
N TYR A 375 -18.61 5.62 19.98
CA TYR A 375 -18.02 5.65 21.32
C TYR A 375 -16.62 6.28 21.33
N SER A 376 -16.17 6.85 20.20
CA SER A 376 -14.83 7.42 20.07
C SER A 376 -14.52 8.49 21.13
N GLU A 377 -15.48 9.36 21.45
CA GLU A 377 -15.36 10.38 22.51
C GLU A 377 -15.28 9.76 23.92
N SER A 378 -16.11 8.76 24.22
CA SER A 378 -16.10 8.06 25.52
C SER A 378 -14.79 7.29 25.75
N ILE A 379 -14.31 6.60 24.71
CA ILE A 379 -13.01 5.90 24.72
C ILE A 379 -11.87 6.89 24.94
N SER A 380 -11.90 8.02 24.23
CA SER A 380 -10.93 9.11 24.37
C SER A 380 -10.89 9.65 25.81
N ASN A 381 -12.04 9.93 26.42
CA ASN A 381 -12.12 10.47 27.77
C ASN A 381 -11.60 9.47 28.82
N SER A 382 -11.94 8.19 28.67
CA SER A 382 -11.45 7.11 29.54
C SER A 382 -9.93 6.94 29.45
N MET A 383 -9.36 6.94 28.24
CA MET A 383 -7.91 6.76 28.08
C MET A 383 -7.12 8.01 28.46
N ASN A 384 -7.61 9.21 28.14
CA ASN A 384 -6.94 10.46 28.51
C ASN A 384 -6.84 10.64 30.04
N SER A 385 -7.77 10.09 30.82
CA SER A 385 -7.70 10.11 32.29
C SER A 385 -6.53 9.28 32.86
N ARG A 386 -6.02 8.30 32.09
CA ARG A 386 -4.97 7.36 32.52
C ARG A 386 -3.56 7.74 32.06
N VAL A 387 -3.42 8.67 31.11
CA VAL A 387 -2.10 9.05 30.57
C VAL A 387 -1.46 10.15 31.44
N PRO A 388 -0.22 9.97 31.92
CA PRO A 388 0.46 10.97 32.75
C PRO A 388 0.64 12.32 32.04
N LEU A 389 0.38 13.42 32.75
CA LEU A 389 0.44 14.80 32.22
C LEU A 389 1.82 15.16 31.62
N LYS A 390 2.91 14.63 32.20
CA LYS A 390 4.28 14.80 31.68
C LYS A 390 4.48 14.20 30.28
N THR A 391 3.86 13.05 30.01
CA THR A 391 3.94 12.38 28.71
C THR A 391 3.13 13.15 27.66
N LYS A 392 1.94 13.64 28.05
CA LYS A 392 1.08 14.48 27.21
C LYS A 392 1.81 15.75 26.76
N LEU A 393 2.45 16.47 27.68
CA LEU A 393 3.21 17.69 27.38
C LEU A 393 4.43 17.44 26.47
N LYS A 394 5.12 16.30 26.61
CA LYS A 394 6.23 15.93 25.71
C LYS A 394 5.74 15.65 24.29
N LEU A 395 4.65 14.88 24.16
CA LEU A 395 4.05 14.57 22.87
C LEU A 395 3.51 15.82 22.19
N GLU A 396 2.89 16.74 22.93
CA GLU A 396 2.43 18.03 22.39
C GLU A 396 3.57 18.89 21.85
N ARG A 397 4.71 18.96 22.55
CA ARG A 397 5.89 19.69 22.04
C ARG A 397 6.42 19.09 20.75
N LEU A 398 6.53 17.76 20.69
CA LEU A 398 6.99 17.05 19.49
C LEU A 398 6.02 17.24 18.33
N SER A 399 4.73 17.07 18.58
CA SER A 399 3.66 17.25 17.59
C SER A 399 3.63 18.66 17.01
N ASN A 400 3.76 19.69 17.86
CA ASN A 400 3.83 21.09 17.41
C ASN A 400 5.07 21.36 16.55
N TYR A 401 6.20 20.71 16.86
CA TYR A 401 7.43 20.81 16.06
C TYR A 401 7.24 20.17 14.68
N MET A 402 6.70 18.94 14.63
CA MET A 402 6.43 18.23 13.39
C MET A 402 5.43 18.99 12.51
N ARG A 403 4.38 19.57 13.10
CA ARG A 403 3.42 20.39 12.38
C ARG A 403 4.08 21.61 11.75
N LYS A 404 4.88 22.39 12.50
CA LYS A 404 5.58 23.55 11.95
C LYS A 404 6.52 23.15 10.82
N PHE A 405 7.22 22.03 10.97
CA PHE A 405 8.07 21.48 9.91
C PHE A 405 7.26 21.17 8.64
N PHE A 406 6.18 20.40 8.75
CA PHE A 406 5.39 20.04 7.58
C PHE A 406 4.64 21.23 6.96
N ASP A 407 4.05 22.12 7.78
CA ASP A 407 3.38 23.34 7.31
C ASP A 407 4.38 24.21 6.52
N GLN A 408 5.62 24.38 6.99
CA GLN A 408 6.65 25.13 6.24
C GLN A 408 7.20 24.40 5.01
N THR A 409 7.14 23.07 4.95
CA THR A 409 7.50 22.32 3.73
C THR A 409 6.38 22.30 2.68
N GLU A 410 5.12 22.46 3.08
CA GLU A 410 3.96 22.50 2.19
C GLU A 410 3.66 23.94 1.70
N ILE A 411 3.92 24.95 2.53
CA ILE A 411 3.72 26.37 2.21
C ILE A 411 4.98 26.92 1.52
N GLU A 412 4.88 27.06 0.20
CA GLU A 412 5.77 27.74 -0.76
C GLU A 412 7.05 28.42 -0.23
N ASN A 413 8.21 27.97 -0.76
CA ASN A 413 9.41 28.79 -0.93
C ASN A 413 10.36 28.13 -1.95
N PHE A 414 11.30 28.89 -2.52
CA PHE A 414 12.33 28.43 -3.49
C PHE A 414 12.97 27.06 -3.15
N PHE A 415 13.09 26.74 -1.87
CA PHE A 415 13.58 25.46 -1.35
C PHE A 415 12.66 24.26 -1.60
N THR A 416 11.32 24.41 -1.63
CA THR A 416 10.40 23.30 -1.92
C THR A 416 10.42 22.91 -3.40
N LYS A 417 10.64 23.89 -4.31
CA LYS A 417 10.82 23.63 -5.74
C LYS A 417 12.14 22.90 -6.00
N LYS A 418 13.24 23.34 -5.38
CA LYS A 418 14.53 22.65 -5.44
C LYS A 418 14.45 21.26 -4.81
N LEU A 419 13.88 21.13 -3.62
CA LEU A 419 13.68 19.84 -2.94
C LEU A 419 12.82 18.87 -3.77
N ARG A 420 11.74 19.35 -4.41
CA ARG A 420 10.93 18.53 -5.33
C ARG A 420 11.70 18.12 -6.58
N ALA A 421 12.55 18.98 -7.13
CA ALA A 421 13.37 18.63 -8.29
C ALA A 421 14.43 17.59 -7.91
N ASP A 422 15.14 17.82 -6.80
CA ASP A 422 16.18 16.92 -6.30
C ASP A 422 15.60 15.57 -5.87
N SER A 423 14.41 15.54 -5.24
CA SER A 423 13.73 14.29 -4.86
C SER A 423 13.22 13.50 -6.07
N LYS A 424 12.61 14.17 -7.06
CA LYS A 424 12.22 13.54 -8.33
C LYS A 424 13.44 12.97 -9.05
N MET A 425 14.54 13.72 -9.11
CA MET A 425 15.74 13.28 -9.80
C MET A 425 16.43 12.13 -9.06
N ALA A 426 16.52 12.19 -7.73
CA ALA A 426 17.03 11.10 -6.91
C ALA A 426 16.20 9.82 -7.10
N PHE A 427 14.86 9.94 -7.12
CA PHE A 427 13.97 8.80 -7.37
C PHE A 427 14.16 8.22 -8.77
N MET A 428 14.19 9.06 -9.83
CA MET A 428 14.43 8.58 -11.20
C MET A 428 15.79 7.90 -11.34
N LEU A 429 16.85 8.45 -10.73
CA LEU A 429 18.19 7.87 -10.75
C LEU A 429 18.26 6.56 -9.96
N ALA A 430 17.56 6.45 -8.83
CA ALA A 430 17.48 5.21 -8.06
C ALA A 430 16.73 4.12 -8.84
N ALA A 431 15.61 4.47 -9.48
CA ALA A 431 14.86 3.57 -10.35
C ALA A 431 15.70 3.13 -11.56
N LEU A 432 16.44 4.05 -12.19
CA LEU A 432 17.37 3.76 -13.28
C LEU A 432 18.49 2.81 -12.81
N ALA A 433 19.12 3.09 -11.66
CA ALA A 433 20.18 2.25 -11.11
C ALA A 433 19.68 0.83 -10.82
N MET A 434 18.48 0.72 -10.26
CA MET A 434 17.81 -0.55 -10.01
C MET A 434 17.55 -1.30 -11.33
N PHE A 435 16.95 -0.64 -12.33
CA PHE A 435 16.70 -1.23 -13.65
C PHE A 435 17.98 -1.69 -14.35
N VAL A 436 19.01 -0.85 -14.34
CA VAL A 436 20.31 -1.16 -14.95
C VAL A 436 20.99 -2.33 -14.24
N PHE A 437 20.98 -2.37 -12.91
CA PHE A 437 21.50 -3.51 -12.15
C PHE A 437 20.84 -4.83 -12.56
N PHE A 438 19.51 -4.86 -12.65
CA PHE A 438 18.78 -6.08 -12.98
C PHE A 438 18.94 -6.50 -14.45
N THR A 439 18.94 -5.55 -15.38
CA THR A 439 19.25 -5.85 -16.80
C THR A 439 20.67 -6.39 -16.96
N LEU A 440 21.67 -5.77 -16.33
CA LEU A 440 23.05 -6.25 -16.34
C LEU A 440 23.17 -7.65 -15.76
N ARG A 441 22.44 -7.97 -14.68
CA ARG A 441 22.42 -9.32 -14.11
C ARG A 441 21.83 -10.35 -15.07
N ARG A 442 20.70 -10.07 -15.73
CA ARG A 442 20.13 -10.97 -16.75
C ARG A 442 21.04 -11.15 -17.96
N VAL A 443 21.62 -10.06 -18.46
CA VAL A 443 22.58 -10.12 -19.56
C VAL A 443 23.81 -10.93 -19.14
N SER A 444 24.29 -10.80 -17.90
CA SER A 444 25.40 -11.60 -17.40
C SER A 444 25.10 -13.11 -17.41
N ALA A 445 23.85 -13.51 -17.15
CA ALA A 445 23.43 -14.90 -17.23
C ALA A 445 23.46 -15.44 -18.68
N LEU A 446 23.08 -14.62 -19.66
CA LEU A 446 23.17 -14.95 -21.09
C LEU A 446 24.62 -14.99 -21.58
N VAL A 447 25.45 -14.03 -21.14
CA VAL A 447 26.87 -13.97 -21.50
C VAL A 447 27.64 -15.16 -20.93
N ARG A 448 27.28 -15.63 -19.72
CA ARG A 448 27.86 -16.81 -19.08
C ARG A 448 27.66 -18.11 -19.87
N LEU A 449 26.57 -18.21 -20.63
CA LEU A 449 26.24 -19.41 -21.41
C LEU A 449 26.93 -19.42 -22.79
N ASN A 450 27.23 -18.25 -23.35
CA ASN A 450 27.60 -18.12 -24.76
C ASN A 450 29.03 -17.60 -25.02
N PHE A 451 29.75 -17.07 -24.02
CA PHE A 451 31.03 -16.40 -24.22
C PHE A 451 32.16 -16.90 -23.31
N HIS A 452 33.41 -16.69 -23.76
CA HIS A 452 34.63 -17.04 -23.03
C HIS A 452 34.75 -16.26 -21.69
N PRO A 453 35.33 -16.85 -20.62
CA PRO A 453 35.42 -16.22 -19.29
C PRO A 453 36.00 -14.81 -19.27
N PHE A 454 36.92 -14.47 -20.18
CA PHE A 454 37.51 -13.14 -20.26
C PHE A 454 36.47 -12.03 -20.57
N VAL A 455 35.53 -12.31 -21.48
CA VAL A 455 34.44 -11.39 -21.83
C VAL A 455 33.50 -11.19 -20.65
N LEU A 456 33.28 -12.26 -19.86
CA LEU A 456 32.48 -12.21 -18.64
C LEU A 456 33.10 -11.30 -17.58
N TYR A 457 34.42 -11.40 -17.34
CA TYR A 457 35.12 -10.53 -16.39
C TYR A 457 35.13 -9.06 -16.83
N ALA A 458 35.34 -8.80 -18.13
CA ALA A 458 35.24 -7.45 -18.68
C ALA A 458 33.83 -6.86 -18.54
N PHE A 459 32.79 -7.66 -18.76
CA PHE A 459 31.39 -7.28 -18.54
C PHE A 459 31.09 -6.98 -17.06
N TYR A 460 31.60 -7.80 -16.12
CA TYR A 460 31.47 -7.54 -14.69
C TYR A 460 32.20 -6.28 -14.24
N ALA A 461 33.39 -6.00 -14.79
CA ALA A 461 34.11 -4.76 -14.50
C ALA A 461 33.37 -3.52 -15.00
N ALA A 462 32.86 -3.54 -16.25
CA ALA A 462 32.11 -2.44 -16.83
C ALA A 462 30.79 -2.18 -16.10
N SER A 463 30.06 -3.25 -15.73
CA SER A 463 28.82 -3.15 -14.96
C SER A 463 29.06 -2.61 -13.54
N ALA A 464 30.14 -3.03 -12.87
CA ALA A 464 30.52 -2.50 -11.57
C ALA A 464 30.85 -1.00 -11.63
N MET A 465 31.62 -0.56 -12.63
CA MET A 465 31.94 0.87 -12.82
C MET A 465 30.68 1.71 -13.05
N LEU A 466 29.76 1.22 -13.89
CA LEU A 466 28.48 1.90 -14.14
C LEU A 466 27.63 1.97 -12.87
N MET A 467 27.57 0.90 -12.08
CA MET A 467 26.82 0.87 -10.83
C MET A 467 27.39 1.83 -9.78
N VAL A 468 28.72 1.88 -9.63
CA VAL A 468 29.38 2.84 -8.74
C VAL A 468 29.09 4.28 -9.18
N TYR A 469 29.10 4.56 -10.49
CA TYR A 469 28.76 5.88 -11.02
C TYR A 469 27.32 6.28 -10.68
N LEU A 470 26.34 5.40 -10.91
CA LEU A 470 24.92 5.67 -10.59
C LEU A 470 24.68 5.82 -9.08
N LEU A 471 25.34 4.99 -8.25
CA LEU A 471 25.27 5.09 -6.79
C LEU A 471 25.88 6.40 -6.29
N LYS A 472 26.99 6.86 -6.89
CA LYS A 472 27.61 8.14 -6.53
C LYS A 472 26.69 9.33 -6.85
N ILE A 473 26.02 9.31 -8.01
CA ILE A 473 25.08 10.38 -8.37
C ILE A 473 23.85 10.39 -7.46
N THR A 474 23.24 9.22 -7.21
CA THR A 474 22.09 9.12 -6.30
C THR A 474 22.45 9.57 -4.89
N TRP A 475 23.61 9.15 -4.37
CA TRP A 475 24.12 9.59 -3.07
C TRP A 475 24.29 11.11 -2.98
N ASN A 476 24.89 11.72 -4.00
CA ASN A 476 25.06 13.18 -4.03
C ASN A 476 23.71 13.92 -3.99
N ARG A 477 22.68 13.41 -4.67
CA ARG A 477 21.33 14.00 -4.62
C ARG A 477 20.65 13.80 -3.28
N ILE A 478 20.78 12.64 -2.64
CA ILE A 478 20.29 12.42 -1.27
C ILE A 478 20.95 13.40 -0.28
N ARG A 479 22.24 13.67 -0.45
CA ARG A 479 22.97 14.65 0.37
C ARG A 479 22.45 16.07 0.17
N GLU A 480 22.13 16.48 -1.06
CA GLU A 480 21.52 17.79 -1.33
C GLU A 480 20.11 17.92 -0.74
N ILE A 481 19.31 16.84 -0.77
CA ILE A 481 18.00 16.78 -0.11
C ILE A 481 18.15 16.96 1.40
N HIS A 482 19.08 16.24 2.03
CA HIS A 482 19.36 16.37 3.46
C HIS A 482 19.79 17.78 3.83
N HIS A 483 20.71 18.37 3.07
CA HIS A 483 21.16 19.74 3.29
C HIS A 483 19.98 20.73 3.19
N THR A 484 19.17 20.62 2.14
CA THR A 484 18.01 21.48 1.92
C THR A 484 16.99 21.36 3.06
N LEU A 485 16.71 20.13 3.53
CA LEU A 485 15.85 19.88 4.69
C LEU A 485 16.42 20.47 5.97
N SER A 486 17.74 20.36 6.18
CA SER A 486 18.41 20.93 7.36
C SER A 486 18.30 22.45 7.41
N VAL A 487 18.43 23.13 6.27
CA VAL A 487 18.29 24.58 6.14
C VAL A 487 16.85 25.03 6.39
N ILE A 488 15.85 24.29 5.86
CA ILE A 488 14.44 24.54 6.13
C ILE A 488 14.18 24.43 7.64
N LEU A 489 14.63 23.34 8.28
CA LEU A 489 14.46 23.12 9.73
C LEU A 489 15.11 24.19 10.60
N THR A 490 16.25 24.74 10.20
CA THR A 490 16.90 25.84 10.93
C THR A 490 16.13 27.14 10.85
N ASN A 491 15.34 27.34 9.80
CA ASN A 491 14.46 28.50 9.66
C ASN A 491 13.14 28.31 10.44
N VAL A 492 12.71 27.07 10.68
CA VAL A 492 11.53 26.73 11.50
C VAL A 492 11.78 26.97 13.00
N ASP A 493 12.99 26.66 13.48
CA ASP A 493 13.33 26.68 14.91
C ASP A 493 13.73 28.09 15.37
N SER A 494 12.97 28.65 16.32
CA SER A 494 13.20 29.99 16.89
C SER A 494 14.57 30.15 17.57
N SER A 495 15.23 29.03 17.90
CA SER A 495 16.57 29.04 18.50
C SER A 495 17.73 29.14 17.50
N ARG A 496 17.47 29.04 16.18
CA ARG A 496 18.47 29.01 15.09
C ARG A 496 19.65 28.04 15.32
N ASN A 497 19.46 27.02 16.17
CA ASN A 497 20.56 26.15 16.57
C ASN A 497 20.71 24.98 15.58
N ILE A 498 21.56 25.18 14.57
CA ILE A 498 21.82 24.24 13.46
C ILE A 498 22.10 22.82 13.97
N LYS A 499 22.94 22.68 15.01
CA LYS A 499 23.30 21.38 15.61
C LYS A 499 22.13 20.63 16.26
N LYS A 500 21.09 21.35 16.69
CA LYS A 500 19.88 20.76 17.30
C LYS A 500 18.90 20.33 16.22
N CYS A 501 18.70 21.16 15.19
CA CYS A 501 17.86 20.84 14.03
C CYS A 501 18.42 19.68 13.20
N THR A 502 19.74 19.63 12.96
CA THR A 502 20.37 18.49 12.29
C THR A 502 20.21 17.21 13.10
N ARG A 503 20.34 17.27 14.44
CA ARG A 503 20.07 16.12 15.32
C ARG A 503 18.63 15.62 15.22
N ILE A 504 17.65 16.52 15.15
CA ILE A 504 16.23 16.17 15.02
C ILE A 504 15.97 15.56 13.63
N LEU A 505 16.46 16.19 12.55
CA LEU A 505 16.35 15.65 11.20
C LEU A 505 16.98 14.26 11.11
N ASN A 506 18.18 14.10 11.65
CA ASN A 506 18.90 12.83 11.68
C ASN A 506 18.12 11.78 12.47
N SER A 507 17.49 12.13 13.61
CA SER A 507 16.65 11.21 14.37
C SER A 507 15.37 10.81 13.64
N LEU A 508 14.77 11.72 12.87
CA LEU A 508 13.61 11.44 12.01
C LEU A 508 13.98 10.53 10.85
N LEU A 509 15.08 10.84 10.15
CA LEU A 509 15.61 10.05 9.05
C LEU A 509 15.96 8.64 9.54
N MET A 510 16.51 8.54 10.75
CA MET A 510 16.81 7.28 11.42
C MET A 510 15.55 6.47 11.78
N ALA A 511 14.51 7.12 12.30
CA ALA A 511 13.24 6.47 12.59
C ALA A 511 12.56 5.95 11.31
N LEU A 512 12.65 6.72 10.22
CA LEU A 512 12.11 6.37 8.90
C LEU A 512 12.87 5.19 8.28
N LEU A 513 14.20 5.17 8.44
CA LEU A 513 15.06 4.05 8.03
C LEU A 513 14.81 2.78 8.86
N LEU A 514 14.61 2.91 10.18
CA LEU A 514 14.22 1.79 11.03
C LEU A 514 12.88 1.23 10.60
N LEU A 515 11.89 2.08 10.32
CA LEU A 515 10.59 1.65 9.83
C LEU A 515 10.66 1.00 8.45
N PHE A 516 11.47 1.54 7.54
CA PHE A 516 11.71 0.92 6.24
C PHE A 516 12.41 -0.44 6.38
N SER A 517 13.37 -0.55 7.30
CA SER A 517 14.00 -1.83 7.61
C SER A 517 13.03 -2.83 8.24
N ALA A 518 12.10 -2.37 9.08
CA ALA A 518 11.04 -3.18 9.66
C ALA A 518 9.99 -3.60 8.60
N MET A 519 9.71 -2.77 7.59
CA MET A 519 8.89 -3.17 6.42
C MET A 519 9.59 -4.27 5.64
N LEU A 520 10.87 -4.10 5.33
CA LEU A 520 11.64 -5.06 4.54
C LEU A 520 11.95 -6.34 5.31
N PHE A 521 11.91 -6.32 6.64
CA PHE A 521 12.27 -7.45 7.47
C PHE A 521 11.38 -8.69 7.20
N PRO A 522 10.04 -8.63 7.27
CA PRO A 522 9.20 -9.78 6.95
C PRO A 522 9.38 -10.29 5.51
N PHE A 523 9.59 -9.40 4.55
CA PHE A 523 9.89 -9.78 3.17
C PHE A 523 11.25 -10.47 3.05
N ALA A 524 12.28 -9.99 3.75
CA ALA A 524 13.59 -10.62 3.80
C ALA A 524 13.51 -12.00 4.47
N MET A 525 12.78 -12.11 5.59
CA MET A 525 12.58 -13.37 6.30
C MET A 525 11.88 -14.42 5.44
N PHE A 526 10.80 -14.03 4.75
CA PHE A 526 10.10 -14.87 3.79
C PHE A 526 11.02 -15.37 2.68
N SER A 527 11.86 -14.46 2.21
CA SER A 527 12.78 -14.66 1.10
C SER A 527 13.93 -15.62 1.43
N PHE A 528 14.44 -15.58 2.66
CA PHE A 528 15.59 -16.41 3.08
C PHE A 528 15.21 -17.68 3.86
N ASN A 529 13.93 -17.87 4.20
CA ASN A 529 13.39 -19.08 4.82
C ASN A 529 14.18 -19.58 6.05
N PHE A 530 14.56 -18.65 6.95
CA PHE A 530 15.30 -18.98 8.17
C PHE A 530 14.43 -19.79 9.15
N SER A 531 15.01 -20.79 9.82
CA SER A 531 14.31 -21.65 10.78
C SER A 531 14.62 -21.26 12.24
N GLY A 532 13.56 -21.15 13.07
CA GLY A 532 13.66 -20.99 14.52
C GLY A 532 14.44 -19.74 14.97
N TRP A 533 15.38 -19.94 15.91
CA TRP A 533 16.22 -18.90 16.54
C TRP A 533 17.07 -18.12 15.54
N MET A 534 17.27 -18.65 14.32
CA MET A 534 17.98 -17.95 13.24
C MET A 534 17.23 -16.70 12.76
N ASN A 535 15.96 -16.53 13.10
CA ASN A 535 15.22 -15.27 12.90
C ASN A 535 15.84 -14.08 13.68
N ALA A 536 16.62 -14.35 14.73
CA ALA A 536 17.38 -13.32 15.44
C ALA A 536 18.56 -12.77 14.63
N VAL A 537 19.07 -13.50 13.64
CA VAL A 537 20.25 -13.08 12.84
C VAL A 537 19.89 -11.93 11.89
N PRO A 538 18.78 -11.96 11.14
CA PRO A 538 18.34 -10.80 10.36
C PRO A 538 17.95 -9.61 11.25
N PHE A 539 17.40 -9.86 12.45
CA PHE A 539 17.14 -8.80 13.44
C PHE A 539 18.45 -8.16 13.94
N ALA A 540 19.49 -8.95 14.19
CA ALA A 540 20.82 -8.49 14.54
C ALA A 540 21.51 -7.75 13.36
N LEU A 541 21.32 -8.20 12.12
CA LEU A 541 21.77 -7.49 10.92
C LEU A 541 21.02 -6.17 10.72
N MET A 542 19.73 -6.10 11.06
CA MET A 542 18.94 -4.86 11.05
C MET A 542 19.47 -3.89 12.11
N LEU A 543 19.79 -4.37 13.31
CA LEU A 543 20.45 -3.60 14.37
C LEU A 543 21.88 -3.16 13.99
N ALA A 544 22.64 -3.99 13.27
CA ALA A 544 23.97 -3.68 12.78
C ALA A 544 23.92 -2.66 11.63
N ALA A 545 22.99 -2.81 10.69
CA ALA A 545 22.72 -1.84 9.64
C ALA A 545 22.26 -0.50 10.25
N PHE A 546 21.40 -0.54 11.27
CA PHE A 546 21.04 0.63 12.08
C PHE A 546 22.28 1.27 12.70
N TYR A 547 23.18 0.52 13.31
CA TYR A 547 24.42 1.05 13.87
C TYR A 547 25.34 1.66 12.80
N TYR A 548 25.46 1.02 11.64
CA TYR A 548 26.29 1.48 10.53
C TYR A 548 25.71 2.74 9.87
N ILE A 549 24.39 2.80 9.67
CA ILE A 549 23.69 3.97 9.17
C ILE A 549 23.76 5.11 10.20
N LYS A 550 23.72 4.83 11.50
CA LYS A 550 23.96 5.82 12.57
C LYS A 550 25.33 6.47 12.41
N LYS A 551 26.34 5.65 12.11
CA LYS A 551 27.72 6.09 11.89
C LYS A 551 27.85 6.90 10.59
N LEU A 552 27.18 6.50 9.51
CA LEU A 552 27.11 7.26 8.25
C LEU A 552 26.40 8.61 8.42
N VAL A 553 25.30 8.65 9.17
CA VAL A 553 24.58 9.89 9.48
C VAL A 553 25.42 10.79 10.40
N ALA A 554 26.20 10.22 11.32
CA ALA A 554 27.17 10.97 12.11
C ALA A 554 28.36 11.50 11.27
N LEU A 555 28.74 10.84 10.17
CA LEU A 555 29.72 11.36 9.21
C LEU A 555 29.18 12.57 8.42
N ILE A 556 27.86 12.66 8.23
CA ILE A 556 27.21 13.87 7.70
C ILE A 556 27.40 15.05 8.67
N ASP A 557 27.35 14.80 9.99
CA ASP A 557 27.63 15.80 11.02
C ASP A 557 29.14 16.15 11.12
N GLY A 558 30.04 15.20 10.82
CA GLY A 558 31.50 15.41 10.91
C GLY A 558 32.12 16.20 9.75
N HIS A 559 31.49 16.20 8.57
CA HIS A 559 31.92 16.99 7.42
C HIS A 559 31.29 18.38 7.34
N SER A 560 30.56 18.83 8.36
CA SER A 560 30.11 20.22 8.47
C SER A 560 31.22 21.17 8.97
N GLY A 561 32.43 21.05 8.40
CA GLY A 561 33.49 22.07 8.51
C GLY A 561 33.21 23.31 7.64
N TYR A 562 31.94 23.68 7.47
CA TYR A 562 31.50 24.77 6.59
C TYR A 562 31.01 25.98 7.37
N SER A 563 31.48 26.17 8.61
CA SER A 563 31.22 27.40 9.38
C SER A 563 32.17 28.55 9.05
N GLU A 564 33.13 28.41 8.14
CA GLU A 564 34.13 29.46 7.88
C GLU A 564 34.12 30.05 6.46
N GLY A 565 33.24 29.61 5.54
CA GLY A 565 33.35 29.99 4.12
C GLY A 565 32.36 31.02 3.56
N TYR A 566 31.18 31.22 4.16
CA TYR A 566 30.11 32.03 3.55
C TYR A 566 29.38 32.94 4.55
N GLY A 567 30.15 33.55 5.46
CA GLY A 567 29.66 34.58 6.39
C GLY A 567 29.53 35.99 5.78
N ALA A 568 29.93 36.20 4.52
CA ALA A 568 29.85 37.51 3.87
C ALA A 568 28.99 37.40 2.60
N GLY A 569 27.71 37.76 2.69
CA GLY A 569 26.87 37.83 1.48
C GLY A 569 25.36 37.88 1.68
N ILE A 570 24.83 37.71 2.89
CA ILE A 570 23.39 37.92 3.14
C ILE A 570 23.24 39.24 3.90
N SER A 571 23.47 40.33 3.16
CA SER A 571 23.00 41.65 3.53
C SER A 571 21.49 41.62 3.56
N THR A 572 20.95 41.91 4.74
CA THR A 572 19.62 42.41 5.01
C THR A 572 19.07 43.25 3.85
N ALA A 573 18.12 42.70 3.09
CA ALA A 573 17.23 43.48 2.24
C ALA A 573 15.79 43.23 2.72
N LYS A 574 15.39 44.13 3.63
CA LYS A 574 14.07 44.67 3.99
C LYS A 574 12.83 43.74 3.93
N PHE A 575 12.26 43.61 5.14
CA PHE A 575 10.90 43.27 5.57
C PHE A 575 9.80 43.22 4.51
#